data_AF-A0A2H6GYX7-F1
#
_entry.id   AF-A0A2H6GYX7-F1
#
_cell.length_a   1.000
_cell.length_b   1.000
_cell.length_c   1.000
_cell.angle_alpha   90.00
_cell.angle_beta   90.00
_cell.angle_gamma   90.00
#
_symmetry.space_group_name_H-M   'P 1'
#
loop_
_entity.id
_entity.type
_entity.pdbx_description
1 polymer ?
#
loop_
_entity_poly.entity_id
_entity_poly.type
_entity_poly.pdbx_seq_one_letter_code
_entity_poly.pdbx_strand_id
1 'polypeptide(L)'
;MKACSILLVAAIMGGLLTAGCLSDGTGNGQHEIKKGLAQSKIRLLSPVGGKNFSGVVEIRWQTNDTTGPAKVDIYYTTDPKPFCPACPPQEWHALATGLENTGVYEWNTAGQAPSDLYMIKVKLITDNYVVEDTIEDAFSIA
;
A
#
# COMPACT_ATOMS: atom_id res chain seq x y z
N MET A 1 11.66 15.87 30.04
CA MET A 1 10.35 15.22 29.83
C MET A 1 10.00 15.32 28.35
N LYS A 2 10.09 14.19 27.64
CA LYS A 2 9.47 13.97 26.33
C LYS A 2 9.08 12.49 26.34
N ALA A 3 7.78 12.24 26.29
CA ALA A 3 7.19 10.92 26.40
C ALA A 3 7.60 10.06 25.19
N CYS A 4 8.22 8.92 25.46
CA CYS A 4 8.37 7.85 24.49
C CYS A 4 7.06 7.08 24.51
N SER A 5 6.16 7.35 23.57
CA SER A 5 4.90 6.60 23.47
C SER A 5 5.22 5.18 23.01
N ILE A 6 5.05 4.25 23.95
CA ILE A 6 5.14 2.81 23.74
C ILE A 6 3.93 2.40 22.91
N LEU A 7 4.14 2.02 21.63
CA LEU A 7 3.13 1.29 20.89
C LEU A 7 3.32 -0.19 21.20
N LEU A 8 2.41 -0.72 22.01
CA LEU A 8 2.31 -2.14 22.34
C LEU A 8 1.85 -2.89 21.08
N VAL A 9 2.75 -3.51 20.32
CA VAL A 9 2.33 -4.49 19.30
C VAL A 9 2.12 -5.80 20.03
N ALA A 10 0.85 -6.22 20.12
CA ALA A 10 0.47 -7.51 20.69
C ALA A 10 1.16 -8.64 19.90
N ALA A 11 2.03 -9.38 20.59
CA ALA A 11 2.66 -10.57 20.07
C ALA A 11 1.62 -11.69 19.96
N ILE A 12 1.28 -12.10 18.73
CA ILE A 12 0.72 -13.43 18.47
C ILE A 12 1.91 -14.38 18.32
N MET A 13 1.90 -15.41 19.16
CA MET A 13 3.00 -16.32 19.52
C MET A 13 3.98 -16.68 18.40
N GLY A 14 5.27 -16.45 18.68
CA GLY A 14 6.37 -17.19 18.05
C GLY A 14 7.45 -16.33 17.38
N GLY A 15 8.17 -15.48 18.13
CA GLY A 15 9.36 -14.81 17.58
C GLY A 15 9.93 -13.74 18.48
N LEU A 16 11.20 -13.93 18.85
CA LEU A 16 12.01 -13.22 19.85
C LEU A 16 11.94 -11.67 19.80
N LEU A 17 11.67 -11.07 20.96
CA LEU A 17 11.86 -9.63 21.24
C LEU A 17 13.35 -9.32 21.28
N THR A 18 13.83 -8.35 20.50
CA THR A 18 15.07 -7.64 20.82
C THR A 18 14.79 -6.15 20.94
N ALA A 19 14.70 -5.68 22.19
CA ALA A 19 14.85 -4.28 22.54
C ALA A 19 16.33 -3.90 22.38
N GLY A 20 16.64 -2.90 21.55
CA GLY A 20 17.98 -2.35 21.43
C GLY A 20 18.07 -1.00 22.12
N CYS A 21 18.76 -0.93 23.26
CA CYS A 21 19.27 0.31 23.82
C CYS A 21 20.49 0.77 23.00
N LEU A 22 20.61 2.07 22.73
CA LEU A 22 21.79 2.67 22.09
C LEU A 22 22.99 2.58 23.04
N SER A 23 24.06 1.91 22.60
CA SER A 23 25.37 2.01 23.23
C SER A 23 26.09 3.26 22.70
N ASP A 24 26.51 4.15 23.60
CA ASP A 24 27.48 5.20 23.29
C ASP A 24 28.81 4.56 22.87
N GLY A 25 29.29 4.90 21.68
CA GLY A 25 30.53 4.37 21.12
C GLY A 25 31.39 5.48 20.54
N THR A 26 32.40 5.90 21.30
CA THR A 26 33.64 6.43 20.73
C THR A 26 34.36 5.25 20.06
N GLY A 27 34.34 5.22 18.72
CA GLY A 27 34.93 4.14 17.94
C GLY A 27 34.95 4.48 16.46
N ASN A 28 36.11 4.97 16.03
CA ASN A 28 36.53 5.26 14.68
C ASN A 28 36.77 3.97 13.87
N GLY A 29 35.86 3.67 12.95
CA GLY A 29 36.03 2.66 11.90
C GLY A 29 34.91 2.84 10.87
N GLN A 30 35.27 3.14 9.62
CA GLN A 30 34.33 3.01 8.49
C GLN A 30 33.94 1.54 8.31
N HIS A 31 32.88 1.28 7.53
CA HIS A 31 32.10 0.04 7.34
C HIS A 31 30.88 0.05 8.27
N GLU A 32 29.64 0.24 7.85
CA GLU A 32 28.97 0.03 6.57
C GLU A 32 28.04 1.21 6.32
N ILE A 33 27.79 1.53 5.05
CA ILE A 33 26.73 2.46 4.67
C ILE A 33 25.46 1.90 5.29
N LYS A 34 24.91 2.57 6.32
CA LYS A 34 23.48 2.47 6.63
C LYS A 34 22.79 2.95 5.36
N LYS A 35 22.61 2.05 4.39
CA LYS A 35 21.63 2.20 3.33
C LYS A 35 20.34 2.31 4.13
N GLY A 36 19.92 3.55 4.38
CA GLY A 36 18.68 3.80 5.06
C GLY A 36 17.65 2.91 4.38
N LEU A 37 16.96 2.09 5.16
CA LEU A 37 15.77 1.39 4.71
C LEU A 37 14.79 2.48 4.29
N ALA A 38 14.96 3.01 3.07
CA ALA A 38 13.95 3.75 2.37
C ALA A 38 12.84 2.73 2.26
N GLN A 39 11.85 2.84 3.15
CA GLN A 39 10.69 1.97 3.13
C GLN A 39 10.14 2.09 1.71
N SER A 40 10.23 0.99 0.96
CA SER A 40 9.61 0.92 -0.36
C SER A 40 8.13 1.15 -0.15
N LYS A 41 7.65 2.23 -0.76
CA LYS A 41 6.30 2.74 -0.63
C LYS A 41 5.74 2.86 -2.02
N ILE A 42 4.60 2.23 -2.23
CA ILE A 42 3.65 2.61 -3.26
C ILE A 42 2.67 3.61 -2.66
N ARG A 43 2.30 4.64 -3.43
CA ARG A 43 1.28 5.62 -3.07
C ARG A 43 0.27 5.73 -4.19
N LEU A 44 -0.98 5.47 -3.92
CA LEU A 44 -2.08 5.65 -4.85
C LEU A 44 -2.48 7.14 -4.87
N LEU A 45 -2.58 7.73 -6.06
CA LEU A 45 -2.80 9.17 -6.28
C LEU A 45 -4.13 9.44 -6.99
N SER A 46 -4.59 8.51 -7.81
CA SER A 46 -5.86 8.55 -8.53
C SER A 46 -6.45 7.14 -8.60
N PRO A 47 -7.77 6.97 -8.49
CA PRO A 47 -8.81 8.01 -8.35
C PRO A 47 -8.78 8.72 -6.98
N VAL A 48 -9.38 9.91 -6.92
CA VAL A 48 -9.54 10.67 -5.67
C VAL A 48 -10.93 10.39 -5.11
N GLY A 49 -11.00 10.03 -3.83
CA GLY A 49 -12.26 9.77 -3.13
C GLY A 49 -13.23 10.96 -3.17
N GLY A 50 -14.53 10.67 -3.11
CA GLY A 50 -15.62 11.63 -3.19
C GLY A 50 -15.83 12.26 -4.58
N LYS A 51 -15.04 11.88 -5.59
CA LYS A 51 -15.23 12.32 -6.98
C LYS A 51 -16.16 11.37 -7.73
N ASN A 52 -16.78 11.91 -8.79
CA ASN A 52 -17.59 11.14 -9.72
C ASN A 52 -16.82 10.99 -11.03
N PHE A 53 -16.74 9.78 -11.55
CA PHE A 53 -16.06 9.43 -12.78
C PHE A 53 -16.99 8.70 -13.75
N SER A 54 -16.64 8.75 -15.04
CA SER A 54 -17.31 7.98 -16.11
C SER A 54 -16.35 7.78 -17.28
N GLY A 55 -16.59 6.74 -18.09
CA GLY A 55 -15.77 6.43 -19.26
C GLY A 55 -14.42 5.82 -18.89
N VAL A 56 -13.33 6.52 -19.21
CA VAL A 56 -11.96 6.04 -18.90
C VAL A 56 -11.47 6.75 -17.65
N VAL A 57 -11.17 5.96 -16.61
CA VAL A 57 -10.64 6.43 -15.33
C VAL A 57 -9.17 6.08 -15.23
N GLU A 58 -8.35 7.09 -14.96
CA GLU A 58 -6.92 6.88 -14.73
C GLU A 58 -6.67 6.42 -13.29
N ILE A 59 -6.06 5.25 -13.15
CA ILE A 59 -5.49 4.75 -11.90
C ILE A 59 -4.01 5.14 -11.90
N ARG A 60 -3.60 6.02 -10.99
CA ARG A 60 -2.23 6.56 -10.94
C ARG A 60 -1.61 6.28 -9.59
N TRP A 61 -0.37 5.79 -9.59
CA TRP A 61 0.40 5.57 -8.37
C TRP A 61 1.84 6.05 -8.54
N GLN A 62 2.52 6.21 -7.41
CA GLN A 62 3.93 6.56 -7.34
C GLN A 62 4.67 5.56 -6.46
N THR A 63 5.88 5.16 -6.86
CA THR A 63 6.77 4.32 -6.05
C THR A 63 8.10 5.01 -5.81
N ASN A 64 8.70 4.80 -4.63
CA ASN A 64 10.12 5.14 -4.38
C ASN A 64 11.04 3.90 -4.46
N ASP A 65 10.52 2.76 -4.92
CA ASP A 65 11.28 1.53 -5.07
C ASP A 65 12.35 1.68 -6.16
N THR A 66 13.61 1.48 -5.75
CA THR A 66 14.79 1.47 -6.64
C THR A 66 15.50 0.11 -6.64
N THR A 67 14.86 -0.96 -6.15
CA THR A 67 15.52 -2.23 -5.82
C THR A 67 15.51 -3.28 -6.92
N GLY A 68 14.83 -3.04 -8.05
CA GLY A 68 14.83 -3.97 -9.18
C GLY A 68 13.52 -3.93 -9.98
N PRO A 69 13.26 -4.96 -10.81
CA PRO A 69 11.98 -5.11 -11.48
C PRO A 69 10.87 -5.30 -10.44
N ALA A 70 9.75 -4.60 -10.65
CA ALA A 70 8.57 -4.68 -9.80
C ALA A 70 7.32 -4.82 -10.66
N LYS A 71 6.38 -5.63 -10.19
CA LYS A 71 5.05 -5.80 -10.79
C LYS A 71 3.99 -5.06 -9.99
N VAL A 72 2.93 -4.66 -10.66
CA VAL A 72 1.78 -4.03 -10.04
C VAL A 72 0.52 -4.84 -10.30
N ASP A 73 -0.18 -5.15 -9.22
CA ASP A 73 -1.55 -5.67 -9.27
C ASP A 73 -2.51 -4.57 -8.81
N ILE A 74 -3.63 -4.44 -9.50
CA ILE A 74 -4.68 -3.45 -9.26
C ILE A 74 -5.98 -4.20 -8.97
N TYR A 75 -6.66 -3.78 -7.90
CA TYR A 75 -7.92 -4.37 -7.47
C TYR A 75 -8.95 -3.29 -7.19
N TYR A 76 -10.23 -3.67 -7.27
CA TYR A 76 -11.34 -2.83 -6.86
C TYR A 76 -12.33 -3.58 -5.95
N THR A 77 -13.14 -2.84 -5.23
CA THR A 77 -14.34 -3.35 -4.53
C THR A 77 -15.46 -2.31 -4.65
N THR A 78 -16.71 -2.77 -4.57
CA THR A 78 -17.92 -1.94 -4.48
C THR A 78 -18.68 -2.16 -3.17
N ASP A 79 -18.13 -2.98 -2.26
CA ASP A 79 -18.69 -3.28 -0.94
C ASP A 79 -17.59 -3.08 0.11
N PRO A 80 -17.15 -1.82 0.35
CA PRO A 80 -16.09 -1.53 1.29
C PRO A 80 -16.58 -1.75 2.73
N LYS A 81 -15.80 -2.52 3.49
CA LYS A 81 -16.11 -2.91 4.87
C LYS A 81 -15.19 -2.19 5.85
N PRO A 82 -15.71 -1.73 7.00
CA PRO A 82 -14.86 -1.19 8.06
C PRO A 82 -13.81 -2.22 8.50
N PHE A 83 -12.61 -1.75 8.83
CA PHE A 83 -11.61 -2.62 9.41
C PHE A 83 -12.13 -3.22 10.72
N CYS A 84 -12.21 -4.54 10.74
CA CYS A 84 -12.72 -5.32 11.87
C CYS A 84 -11.90 -6.62 11.97
N PRO A 85 -11.02 -6.77 12.97
CA PRO A 85 -10.14 -7.95 13.10
C PRO A 85 -10.89 -9.29 13.26
N ALA A 86 -12.14 -9.25 13.69
CA ALA A 86 -12.98 -10.43 13.89
C ALA A 86 -13.95 -10.71 12.72
N CYS A 87 -13.97 -9.84 11.71
CA CYS A 87 -14.85 -9.96 10.55
C CYS A 87 -14.11 -10.66 9.39
N PRO A 88 -14.83 -11.26 8.43
CA PRO A 88 -14.21 -11.76 7.19
C PRO A 88 -13.45 -10.64 6.46
N PRO A 89 -12.34 -10.96 5.77
CA PRO A 89 -11.57 -9.96 5.04
C PRO A 89 -12.40 -9.30 3.94
N GLN A 90 -12.01 -8.07 3.59
CA GLN A 90 -12.55 -7.38 2.42
C GLN A 90 -12.33 -8.23 1.17
N GLU A 91 -13.39 -8.46 0.40
CA GLU A 91 -13.29 -9.05 -0.93
C GLU A 91 -12.81 -7.99 -1.92
N TRP A 92 -11.88 -8.38 -2.79
CA TRP A 92 -11.27 -7.52 -3.80
C TRP A 92 -11.32 -8.23 -5.15
N HIS A 93 -11.84 -7.55 -6.17
CA HIS A 93 -11.87 -8.03 -7.54
C HIS A 93 -10.60 -7.59 -8.27
N ALA A 94 -9.95 -8.52 -8.97
CA ALA A 94 -8.79 -8.19 -9.79
C ALA A 94 -9.21 -7.35 -10.99
N LEU A 95 -8.57 -6.20 -11.15
CA LEU A 95 -8.75 -5.31 -12.29
C LEU A 95 -7.67 -5.58 -13.34
N ALA A 96 -6.42 -5.68 -12.89
CA ALA A 96 -5.27 -6.08 -13.69
C ALA A 96 -4.18 -6.65 -12.78
N THR A 97 -3.42 -7.63 -13.28
CA THR A 97 -2.33 -8.26 -12.51
C THR A 97 -1.08 -8.42 -13.36
N GLY A 98 0.09 -8.46 -12.71
CA GLY A 98 1.39 -8.66 -13.36
C GLY A 98 1.83 -7.49 -14.25
N LEU A 99 1.30 -6.29 -14.04
CA LEU A 99 1.66 -5.12 -14.84
C LEU A 99 3.10 -4.69 -14.57
N GLU A 100 3.78 -4.15 -15.57
CA GLU A 100 5.00 -3.38 -15.32
C GLU A 100 4.66 -2.15 -14.45
N ASN A 101 5.57 -1.78 -13.55
CA ASN A 101 5.41 -0.59 -12.73
C ASN A 101 5.62 0.71 -13.55
N THR A 102 4.62 1.10 -14.34
CA THR A 102 4.61 2.32 -15.18
C THR A 102 4.07 3.56 -14.46
N GLY A 103 3.47 3.38 -13.27
CA GLY A 103 2.84 4.45 -12.50
C GLY A 103 1.42 4.82 -12.93
N VAL A 104 0.88 4.19 -13.98
CA VAL A 104 -0.43 4.51 -14.55
C VAL A 104 -1.10 3.32 -15.20
N TYR A 105 -2.43 3.24 -15.07
CA TYR A 105 -3.30 2.30 -15.76
C TYR A 105 -4.62 2.99 -16.14
N GLU A 106 -5.05 2.82 -17.39
CA GLU A 106 -6.33 3.33 -17.88
C GLU A 106 -7.43 2.28 -17.73
N TRP A 107 -8.43 2.57 -16.91
CA TRP A 107 -9.56 1.68 -16.66
C TRP A 107 -10.81 2.14 -17.41
N ASN A 108 -11.29 1.33 -18.34
CA ASN A 108 -12.57 1.54 -18.99
C ASN A 108 -13.73 1.05 -18.11
N THR A 109 -14.57 1.95 -17.65
CA THR A 109 -15.68 1.66 -16.73
C THR A 109 -17.00 1.37 -17.44
N ALA A 110 -17.05 1.30 -18.76
CA ALA A 110 -18.30 1.13 -19.52
C ALA A 110 -19.05 -0.20 -19.23
N GLY A 111 -18.40 -1.18 -18.60
CA GLY A 111 -19.01 -2.44 -18.17
C GLY A 111 -19.25 -2.55 -16.67
N GLN A 112 -19.03 -1.47 -15.92
CA GLN A 112 -19.14 -1.44 -14.46
C GLN A 112 -20.54 -1.00 -14.02
N ALA A 113 -21.03 -1.55 -12.92
CA ALA A 113 -22.30 -1.13 -12.34
C ALA A 113 -22.15 0.26 -11.71
N PRO A 114 -23.09 1.20 -11.92
CA PRO A 114 -23.05 2.48 -11.22
C PRO A 114 -23.09 2.28 -9.70
N SER A 115 -22.19 2.97 -8.98
CA SER A 115 -22.09 2.92 -7.52
C SER A 115 -21.22 4.08 -7.01
N ASP A 116 -21.47 4.54 -5.79
CA ASP A 116 -20.66 5.52 -5.04
C ASP A 116 -19.66 4.86 -4.06
N LEU A 117 -19.58 3.53 -4.08
CA LEU A 117 -18.79 2.73 -3.14
C LEU A 117 -17.51 2.14 -3.73
N TYR A 118 -17.04 2.64 -4.88
CA TYR A 118 -15.82 2.11 -5.48
C TYR A 118 -14.60 2.47 -4.65
N MET A 119 -13.78 1.46 -4.31
CA MET A 119 -12.44 1.63 -3.78
C MET A 119 -11.40 0.93 -4.66
N ILE A 120 -10.21 1.52 -4.78
CA ILE A 120 -9.06 0.93 -5.49
C ILE A 120 -7.95 0.60 -4.50
N LYS A 121 -7.33 -0.56 -4.71
CA LYS A 121 -6.09 -0.98 -4.06
C LYS A 121 -5.05 -1.34 -5.11
N VAL A 122 -3.81 -0.95 -4.86
CA VAL A 122 -2.64 -1.36 -5.65
C VAL A 122 -1.67 -2.15 -4.80
N LYS A 123 -1.05 -3.16 -5.38
CA LYS A 123 0.04 -3.93 -4.77
C LYS A 123 1.28 -3.84 -5.64
N LEU A 124 2.38 -3.39 -5.06
CA LEU A 124 3.71 -3.49 -5.65
C LEU A 124 4.34 -4.81 -5.19
N ILE A 125 4.74 -5.63 -6.15
CA ILE A 125 5.27 -6.97 -5.95
C ILE A 125 6.70 -7.01 -6.48
N THR A 126 7.63 -7.39 -5.63
CA THR A 126 9.04 -7.63 -5.97
C THR A 126 9.42 -9.05 -5.56
N ASP A 127 10.64 -9.47 -5.87
CA ASP A 127 11.15 -10.77 -5.43
C ASP A 127 11.29 -10.87 -3.89
N ASN A 128 11.40 -9.74 -3.19
CA ASN A 128 11.74 -9.72 -1.76
C ASN A 128 10.59 -9.27 -0.85
N TYR A 129 9.64 -8.51 -1.38
CA TYR A 129 8.56 -7.94 -0.59
C TYR A 129 7.33 -7.60 -1.45
N VAL A 130 6.21 -7.49 -0.75
CA VAL A 130 4.95 -6.96 -1.28
C VAL A 130 4.53 -5.80 -0.41
N VAL A 131 4.23 -4.66 -1.02
CA VAL A 131 3.66 -3.49 -0.34
C VAL A 131 2.40 -3.06 -1.08
N GLU A 132 1.42 -2.55 -0.33
CA GLU A 132 0.13 -2.15 -0.89
C GLU A 132 -0.25 -0.74 -0.44
N ASP A 133 -1.11 -0.11 -1.24
CA ASP A 133 -1.79 1.12 -0.87
C ASP A 133 -3.24 1.07 -1.37
N THR A 134 -4.14 1.70 -0.63
CA THR A 134 -5.57 1.73 -0.91
C THR A 134 -6.04 3.18 -0.80
N ILE A 135 -6.93 3.62 -1.69
CA ILE A 135 -7.51 4.97 -1.54
C ILE A 135 -8.24 5.09 -0.19
N GLU A 136 -8.19 6.26 0.42
CA GLU A 136 -8.73 6.47 1.76
C GLU A 136 -10.26 6.53 1.78
N ASP A 137 -10.86 7.05 0.70
CA ASP A 137 -12.30 7.25 0.57
C ASP A 137 -12.81 6.67 -0.76
N ALA A 138 -14.07 6.21 -0.75
CA ALA A 138 -14.74 5.72 -1.94
C ALA A 138 -15.01 6.84 -2.96
N PHE A 139 -15.14 6.49 -4.24
CA PHE A 139 -15.55 7.38 -5.32
C PHE A 139 -16.72 6.76 -6.10
N SER A 140 -17.33 7.56 -6.98
CA SER A 140 -18.46 7.12 -7.78
C SER A 140 -18.10 6.84 -9.22
N ILE A 141 -18.72 5.80 -9.78
CA ILE A 141 -18.81 5.52 -11.21
C ILE A 141 -20.28 5.65 -11.62
N ALA A 142 -20.52 6.38 -12.72
CA ALA A 142 -21.85 6.63 -13.29
C ALA A 142 -22.03 6.00 -14.67
#